data_AF-A0A6G8P2A8-F1
#
_entry.id   AF-A0A6G8P2A8-F1
#
_cell.length_a   1.000
_cell.length_b   1.000
_cell.length_c   1.000
_cell.angle_alpha   90.00
_cell.angle_beta   90.00
_cell.angle_gamma   90.00
#
_symmetry.space_group_name_H-M   'P 1'
#
loop_
_entity.id
_entity.type
_entity.pdbx_description
1 polymer ?
#
loop_
_entity_poly.entity_id
_entity_poly.type
_entity_poly.pdbx_seq_one_letter_code
_entity_poly.pdbx_strand_id
1 'polypeptide(L)'
;MEREVVQAAFKPGDVVCWTNDNGVKWHGRRILRLDEPDQWDHRYYLEPHDAHWMYVREQNISHETLSHAQLQAVLPLDGSLRRYCELRPNYLSDISRVIEARVGEVTERQHPSAHT
;
A
#
# COMPACT_ATOMS: atom_id res chain seq x y z
N MET A 1 -0.02 11.06 -32.75
CA MET A 1 0.41 10.04 -31.77
C MET A 1 -0.53 10.14 -30.60
N GLU A 2 -1.49 9.22 -30.51
CA GLU A 2 -2.27 9.05 -29.28
C GLU A 2 -1.29 8.59 -28.19
N ARG A 3 -1.27 9.30 -27.06
CA ARG A 3 -0.41 8.96 -25.93
C ARG A 3 -1.07 7.79 -25.21
N GLU A 4 -0.37 6.68 -25.09
CA GLU A 4 -0.80 5.56 -24.26
C GLU A 4 -0.74 6.03 -22.79
N VAL A 5 -1.92 6.27 -22.20
CA VAL A 5 -2.02 6.61 -20.78
C VAL A 5 -1.68 5.33 -20.03
N VAL A 6 -0.53 5.31 -19.35
CA VAL A 6 -0.20 4.23 -18.43
C VAL A 6 -1.28 4.19 -17.36
N GLN A 7 -1.93 3.05 -17.18
CA GLN A 7 -2.94 2.87 -16.13
C GLN A 7 -2.25 2.66 -14.79
N ALA A 8 -2.70 3.36 -13.74
CA ALA A 8 -2.16 3.21 -12.38
C ALA A 8 -2.35 1.77 -11.89
N ALA A 9 -1.28 1.15 -11.38
CA ALA A 9 -1.35 -0.19 -10.81
C ALA A 9 -2.05 -0.22 -9.44
N PHE A 10 -2.09 0.91 -8.74
CA PHE A 10 -2.67 1.03 -7.40
C PHE A 10 -3.71 2.15 -7.32
N LYS A 11 -4.58 2.09 -6.32
CA LYS A 11 -5.65 3.08 -6.10
C LYS A 11 -5.72 3.55 -4.64
N PRO A 12 -6.38 4.69 -4.36
CA PRO A 12 -6.60 5.15 -2.99
C PRO A 12 -7.30 4.07 -2.16
N GLY A 13 -6.83 3.88 -0.93
CA GLY A 13 -7.29 2.83 -0.02
C GLY A 13 -6.46 1.54 -0.08
N ASP A 14 -5.69 1.30 -1.14
CA ASP A 14 -4.79 0.13 -1.19
C ASP A 14 -3.76 0.21 -0.07
N VAL A 15 -3.43 -0.95 0.49
CA VAL A 15 -2.38 -1.10 1.50
C VAL A 15 -1.12 -1.65 0.84
N VAL A 16 -0.01 -0.97 1.05
CA VAL A 16 1.28 -1.17 0.39
C VAL A 16 2.44 -1.22 1.38
N CYS A 17 3.51 -1.87 0.95
CA CYS A 17 4.85 -1.73 1.46
C CYS A 17 5.62 -0.79 0.52
N TRP A 18 6.21 0.26 1.07
CA TRP A 18 7.09 1.17 0.33
C TRP A 18 8.55 0.77 0.54
N THR A 19 9.33 0.71 -0.54
CA THR A 19 10.79 0.50 -0.51
C THR A 19 11.50 1.76 -1.04
N ASN A 20 12.46 2.30 -0.29
CA ASN A 20 13.30 3.40 -0.81
C ASN A 20 14.47 2.88 -1.66
N ASP A 21 15.25 3.80 -2.22
CA ASP A 21 16.40 3.49 -3.08
C ASP A 21 17.52 2.72 -2.36
N ASN A 22 17.53 2.74 -1.02
CA ASN A 22 18.47 1.97 -0.19
C ASN A 22 17.94 0.58 0.20
N GLY A 23 16.77 0.17 -0.32
CA GLY A 23 16.16 -1.12 -0.02
C GLY A 23 15.47 -1.21 1.35
N VAL A 24 15.36 -0.10 2.09
CA VAL A 24 14.63 -0.06 3.37
C VAL A 24 13.13 -0.12 3.08
N LYS A 25 12.40 -0.93 3.85
CA LYS A 25 10.98 -1.17 3.68
C LYS A 25 10.15 -0.54 4.80
N TRP A 26 9.08 0.13 4.41
CA TRP A 26 8.04 0.67 5.29
C TRP A 26 6.73 -0.06 5.02
N HIS A 27 6.34 -0.88 5.99
CA HIS A 27 5.16 -1.74 5.90
C HIS A 27 3.89 -1.01 6.34
N GLY A 28 2.73 -1.51 5.92
CA GLY A 28 1.43 -1.05 6.43
C GLY A 28 1.09 0.39 6.08
N ARG A 29 1.40 0.82 4.86
CA ARG A 29 1.04 2.15 4.35
C ARG A 29 -0.23 2.08 3.51
N ARG A 30 -1.13 3.05 3.67
CA ARG A 30 -2.31 3.21 2.83
C ARG A 30 -2.07 4.30 1.79
N ILE A 31 -2.47 4.05 0.56
CA ILE A 31 -2.49 5.07 -0.49
C ILE A 31 -3.63 6.05 -0.18
N LEU A 32 -3.29 7.32 0.02
CA LEU A 32 -4.26 8.39 0.25
C LEU A 32 -4.82 8.93 -1.06
N ARG A 33 -3.93 9.19 -2.00
CA ARG A 33 -4.25 9.77 -3.31
C ARG A 33 -3.14 9.46 -4.30
N LEU A 34 -3.50 9.50 -5.57
CA LEU A 34 -2.58 9.63 -6.68
C LEU A 34 -2.80 10.98 -7.34
N ASP A 35 -1.73 11.65 -7.76
CA ASP A 35 -1.87 12.78 -8.69
C ASP A 35 -1.87 12.25 -10.13
N GLU A 36 -2.51 12.99 -11.04
CA GLU A 36 -2.54 12.65 -12.47
C GLU A 36 -1.12 12.53 -13.03
N PRO A 37 -0.86 11.56 -13.93
CA PRO A 37 0.46 11.31 -14.45
C PRO A 37 0.98 12.54 -15.21
N ASP A 38 2.03 13.15 -14.70
CA ASP A 38 2.77 14.17 -15.44
C ASP A 38 3.68 13.45 -16.45
N GLN A 39 3.10 13.18 -17.61
CA GLN A 39 3.70 12.59 -18.82
C GLN A 39 4.38 11.21 -18.72
N TRP A 40 4.79 10.71 -17.54
CA TRP A 40 5.65 9.52 -17.46
C TRP A 40 5.49 8.61 -16.23
N ASP A 41 4.90 9.05 -15.11
CA ASP A 41 4.75 8.20 -13.92
C ASP A 41 3.64 8.69 -12.98
N HIS A 42 3.03 7.76 -12.23
CA HIS A 42 2.05 8.05 -11.20
C HIS A 42 2.76 8.47 -9.90
N ARG A 43 2.23 9.51 -9.24
CA ARG A 43 2.74 10.02 -7.96
C ARG A 43 1.80 9.59 -6.85
N TYR A 44 2.22 8.65 -6.01
CA TYR A 44 1.42 8.11 -4.92
C TYR A 44 1.75 8.82 -3.61
N TYR A 45 0.73 9.16 -2.82
CA TYR A 45 0.91 9.73 -1.48
C TYR A 45 0.43 8.73 -0.46
N LEU A 46 1.27 8.44 0.54
CA LEU A 46 1.02 7.39 1.52
C LEU A 46 0.73 7.96 2.91
N GLU A 47 -0.05 7.22 3.69
CA GLU A 47 -0.12 7.37 5.14
C GLU A 47 0.23 6.05 5.84
N PRO A 48 0.85 6.07 7.02
CA PRO A 48 1.61 7.19 7.58
C PRO A 48 2.84 7.53 6.76
N HIS A 49 3.14 8.82 6.65
CA HIS A 49 4.40 9.28 6.06
C HIS A 49 4.83 10.55 6.78
N ASP A 50 6.10 10.64 7.17
CA ASP A 50 6.61 11.80 7.93
C ASP A 50 6.58 13.09 7.10
N ALA A 51 6.56 12.97 5.77
CA ALA A 51 6.41 14.06 4.83
C ALA A 51 5.20 13.85 3.91
N HIS A 52 4.03 14.33 4.31
CA HIS A 52 2.76 14.20 3.54
C HIS A 52 2.80 14.83 2.12
N TRP A 53 3.77 15.70 1.87
CA TRP A 53 4.02 16.34 0.58
C TRP A 53 4.93 15.52 -0.35
N MET A 54 5.58 14.48 0.18
CA MET A 54 6.48 13.63 -0.59
C MET A 54 5.69 12.50 -1.24
N TYR A 55 5.79 12.41 -2.57
CA TYR A 55 5.20 11.32 -3.33
C TYR A 55 6.18 10.16 -3.47
N VAL A 56 5.63 9.00 -3.79
CA VAL A 56 6.36 7.76 -4.08
C VAL A 56 6.07 7.34 -5.51
N ARG A 57 7.09 6.78 -6.17
CA ARG A 57 6.97 6.22 -7.52
C ARG A 57 6.38 4.82 -7.48
N GLU A 58 5.69 4.42 -8.55
CA GLU A 58 5.03 3.12 -8.64
C GLU A 58 6.01 1.95 -8.42
N GLN A 59 7.19 2.03 -9.03
CA GLN A 59 8.24 1.00 -8.92
C GLN A 59 8.73 0.75 -7.48
N ASN A 60 8.47 1.69 -6.57
CA ASN A 60 8.92 1.63 -5.18
C ASN A 60 7.83 1.12 -4.23
N ILE A 61 6.64 0.79 -4.74
CA ILE A 61 5.54 0.26 -3.94
C ILE A 61 5.16 -1.15 -4.37
N SER A 62 4.88 -2.00 -3.40
CA SER A 62 4.27 -3.31 -3.60
C SER A 62 3.08 -3.44 -2.67
N HIS A 63 2.10 -4.26 -3.00
CA HIS A 63 1.04 -4.54 -2.05
C HIS A 63 1.59 -5.13 -0.75
N GLU A 64 0.97 -4.74 0.37
CA GLU A 64 1.31 -5.30 1.67
C GLU A 64 0.77 -6.73 1.80
N THR A 65 1.57 -7.58 2.45
CA THR A 65 1.25 -8.99 2.67
C THR A 65 1.39 -9.40 4.13
N LEU A 66 1.92 -8.53 4.98
CA LEU A 66 2.06 -8.81 6.41
C LEU A 66 0.69 -8.88 7.09
N SER A 67 0.52 -9.92 7.91
CA SER A 67 -0.63 -10.07 8.81
C SER A 67 -0.63 -9.02 9.91
N HIS A 68 -1.74 -8.91 10.63
CA HIS A 68 -1.86 -8.00 11.78
C HIS A 68 -0.75 -8.19 12.82
N ALA A 69 -0.45 -9.44 13.20
CA ALA A 69 0.60 -9.75 14.18
C ALA A 69 2.00 -9.35 13.68
N GLN A 70 2.27 -9.53 12.39
CA GLN A 70 3.54 -9.11 11.79
C GLN A 70 3.66 -7.59 11.72
N LEU A 71 2.59 -6.88 11.40
CA LEU A 71 2.55 -5.42 11.44
C LEU A 71 2.77 -4.87 12.85
N GLN A 72 2.19 -5.52 13.88
CA GLN A 72 2.47 -5.19 15.28
C GLN A 72 3.95 -5.35 15.63
N ALA A 73 4.61 -6.41 15.13
CA ALA A 73 6.04 -6.63 15.35
C ALA A 73 6.94 -5.59 14.65
N VAL A 74 6.44 -4.91 13.61
CA VAL A 74 7.16 -3.83 12.91
C VAL A 74 7.06 -2.48 13.63
N LEU A 75 6.01 -2.23 14.43
CA LEU A 75 5.80 -0.95 15.11
C LEU A 75 7.03 -0.42 15.87
N PRO A 76 7.79 -1.22 16.64
CA PRO A 76 8.95 -0.70 17.37
C PRO A 76 10.09 -0.24 16.46
N LEU A 77 10.11 -0.70 15.21
CA LEU A 77 11.16 -0.42 14.21
C LEU A 77 10.79 0.75 13.29
N ASP A 78 9.50 1.09 13.22
CA ASP A 78 8.95 2.13 12.35
C ASP A 78 8.28 3.24 13.17
N GLY A 79 9.05 4.28 13.49
CA GLY A 79 8.59 5.40 14.32
C GLY A 79 7.38 6.13 13.74
N SER A 80 7.29 6.25 12.41
CA SER A 80 6.18 6.93 11.74
C SER A 80 4.89 6.12 11.82
N LEU A 81 4.97 4.80 11.65
CA LEU A 81 3.82 3.90 11.83
C LEU A 81 3.35 3.88 13.28
N ARG A 82 4.30 3.76 14.21
CA ARG A 82 4.02 3.75 15.64
C ARG A 82 3.29 5.02 16.07
N ARG A 83 3.87 6.19 15.78
CA ARG A 83 3.28 7.49 16.15
C ARG A 83 1.88 7.64 15.55
N TYR A 84 1.69 7.19 14.32
CA TYR A 84 0.39 7.25 13.67
C TYR A 84 -0.64 6.33 14.34
N CYS A 85 -0.24 5.13 14.76
CA CYS A 85 -1.11 4.22 15.52
C CYS A 85 -1.43 4.75 16.93
N GLU A 86 -0.52 5.49 17.57
CA GLU A 86 -0.80 6.18 18.84
C GLU A 86 -1.91 7.24 18.65
N LEU A 87 -1.95 7.94 17.50
CA LEU A 87 -2.98 8.91 17.16
C LEU A 87 -4.27 8.27 16.62
N ARG A 88 -4.16 7.12 15.96
CA ARG A 88 -5.27 6.35 15.37
C ARG A 88 -5.15 4.88 15.79
N PRO A 89 -5.63 4.52 17.00
CA PRO A 89 -5.43 3.18 17.57
C PRO A 89 -5.95 2.01 16.72
N ASN A 90 -6.98 2.26 15.90
CA ASN A 90 -7.57 1.23 15.05
C ASN A 90 -6.86 1.05 13.70
N TYR A 91 -5.86 1.88 13.39
CA TYR A 91 -5.25 1.92 12.06
C TYR A 91 -4.71 0.56 11.61
N LEU A 92 -3.96 -0.14 12.47
CA LEU A 92 -3.45 -1.48 12.14
C LEU A 92 -4.57 -2.48 11.86
N SER A 93 -5.62 -2.48 12.70
CA SER A 93 -6.75 -3.40 12.50
C SER A 93 -7.47 -3.10 11.19
N ASP A 94 -7.61 -1.83 10.83
CA ASP A 94 -8.24 -1.41 9.58
C ASP A 94 -7.43 -1.86 8.36
N ILE A 95 -6.12 -1.64 8.34
CA ILE A 95 -5.29 -2.07 7.20
C ILE A 95 -5.17 -3.59 7.11
N SER A 96 -5.15 -4.31 8.24
CA SER A 96 -5.11 -5.79 8.23
C SER A 96 -6.36 -6.38 7.58
N ARG A 97 -7.55 -5.82 7.85
CA ARG A 97 -8.80 -6.25 7.18
C ARG A 97 -8.74 -6.06 5.67
N VAL A 98 -8.15 -4.96 5.20
CA VAL A 98 -7.99 -4.71 3.75
C VAL A 98 -7.03 -5.72 3.12
N ILE A 99 -5.93 -6.04 3.80
CA ILE A 99 -4.98 -7.06 3.34
C ILE A 99 -5.66 -8.43 3.24
N GLU A 100 -6.39 -8.84 4.27
CA GLU A 100 -7.13 -10.11 4.32
C GLU A 100 -8.21 -10.22 3.23
N ALA A 101 -9.02 -9.17 3.05
CA ALA A 101 -10.04 -9.14 2.01
C ALA A 101 -9.43 -9.32 0.61
N ARG A 102 -8.28 -8.70 0.35
CA ARG A 102 -7.58 -8.83 -0.93
C ARG A 102 -7.01 -10.23 -1.15
N VAL A 103 -6.50 -10.89 -0.12
CA VAL A 103 -6.08 -12.30 -0.22
C VAL A 103 -7.26 -13.18 -0.64
N GLY A 104 -8.44 -12.95 -0.05
CA GLY A 104 -9.69 -13.62 -0.44
C GLY A 104 -10.04 -13.44 -1.92
N GLU A 105 -10.00 -12.19 -2.41
CA GLU A 105 -10.28 -11.89 -3.82
C GLU A 105 -9.32 -12.58 -4.80
N VAL A 106 -8.04 -12.69 -4.45
CA VAL A 106 -7.04 -13.36 -5.29
C VAL A 106 -7.29 -14.87 -5.32
N THR A 107 -7.61 -15.47 -4.18
CA THR A 107 -7.89 -16.91 -4.08
C THR A 107 -9.17 -17.29 -4.84
N GLU A 108 -10.22 -16.48 -4.80
CA GLU A 108 -11.46 -16.73 -5.55
C GLU A 108 -11.26 -16.64 -7.07
N ARG A 109 -10.47 -15.67 -7.55
CA ARG A 109 -10.17 -15.55 -9.01
C ARG A 109 -9.30 -16.68 -9.55
N GLN A 110 -8.55 -17.38 -8.70
CA GLN A 110 -7.74 -18.55 -9.08
C GLN A 110 -8.53 -19.86 -9.07
N HIS A 111 -9.77 -19.86 -8.57
CA HIS A 111 -10.69 -21.00 -8.62
C HIS A 111 -11.96 -20.68 -9.44
N PRO A 112 -11.90 -20.54 -10.77
CA PRO A 112 -13.04 -20.90 -11.58
C PRO A 112 -13.16 -22.42 -11.51
N SER A 113 -14.13 -22.90 -10.72
CA SER A 113 -14.50 -24.30 -10.65
C SER A 113 -14.62 -24.89 -12.06
N ALA A 114 -13.78 -25.87 -12.32
CA ALA A 114 -14.03 -26.89 -13.32
C ALA A 114 -15.31 -27.64 -12.92
N HIS A 115 -16.42 -27.36 -13.59
CA HIS A 115 -17.66 -28.15 -13.63
C HIS A 115 -18.39 -27.70 -14.90
N THR A 116 -18.80 -28.53 -15.87
CA THR A 116 -18.96 -29.98 -16.01
C THR A 116 -18.89 -30.30 -17.50
#